data_AF-R6CR17-F1
#
_entry.id   AF-R6CR17-F1
#
_cell.length_a   1.000
_cell.length_b   1.000
_cell.length_c   1.000
_cell.angle_alpha   90.00
_cell.angle_beta   90.00
_cell.angle_gamma   90.00
#
_symmetry.space_group_name_H-M   'P 1'
#
loop_
_entity.id
_entity.type
_entity.pdbx_description
1 polymer ?
#
loop_
_entity_poly.entity_id
_entity_poly.type
_entity_poly.pdbx_seq_one_letter_code
_entity_poly.pdbx_strand_id
1 'polypeptide(L)'
;MKNLDDVFELVDDVLPIAAQKTIVFCEIEQKSYEIFYYSYFADGSCKQCYEIESEGNIDSTTLKKGFEKIALFLRKCKEYEEDKRNVITVYVDALSRKVEIQYFEKSIGLYKIKKEWKTENLVQNTEI
;
A
#
# COMPACT_ATOMS: atom_id res chain seq x y z
N MET A 1 14.60 13.25 -10.86
CA MET A 1 13.48 13.15 -9.90
C MET A 1 12.59 12.01 -10.37
N LYS A 2 12.12 11.13 -9.49
CA LYS A 2 11.38 9.92 -9.91
C LYS A 2 9.89 10.25 -10.14
N ASN A 3 9.23 9.50 -11.01
CA ASN A 3 7.78 9.64 -11.23
C ASN A 3 7.03 8.71 -10.28
N LEU A 4 5.89 9.15 -9.73
CA LEU A 4 5.13 8.35 -8.78
C LEU A 4 4.68 7.00 -9.37
N ASP A 5 4.34 6.97 -10.66
CA ASP A 5 3.91 5.76 -11.37
C ASP A 5 4.98 4.67 -11.39
N ASP A 6 6.28 4.99 -11.30
CA ASP A 6 7.33 3.96 -11.31
C ASP A 6 7.33 3.10 -10.02
N VAL A 7 6.48 3.43 -9.03
CA VAL A 7 6.24 2.58 -7.86
C VAL A 7 5.67 1.21 -8.22
N PHE A 8 4.99 1.08 -9.37
CA PHE A 8 4.40 -0.18 -9.81
C PHE A 8 5.44 -1.30 -9.95
N GLU A 9 6.66 -0.97 -10.41
CA GLU A 9 7.76 -1.94 -10.54
C GLU A 9 8.21 -2.50 -9.18
N LEU A 10 8.08 -1.70 -8.11
CA LEU A 10 8.51 -2.09 -6.78
C LEU A 10 7.44 -2.83 -5.99
N VAL A 11 6.15 -2.52 -6.22
CA VAL A 11 5.08 -3.25 -5.55
C VAL A 11 4.93 -4.65 -6.12
N ASP A 12 5.14 -4.85 -7.42
CA ASP A 12 5.04 -6.17 -8.06
C ASP A 12 5.95 -7.24 -7.40
N ASP A 13 7.09 -6.83 -6.84
CA ASP A 13 8.02 -7.70 -6.10
C ASP A 13 7.45 -8.23 -4.77
N VAL A 14 6.41 -7.60 -4.21
CA VAL A 14 5.84 -7.92 -2.90
C VAL A 14 4.37 -8.34 -2.94
N LEU A 15 3.74 -8.34 -4.11
CA LEU A 15 2.35 -8.74 -4.26
C LEU A 15 2.21 -10.27 -4.45
N PRO A 16 1.17 -10.88 -3.89
CA PRO A 16 0.87 -12.29 -4.15
C PRO A 16 0.43 -12.49 -5.61
N ILE A 17 1.07 -13.43 -6.31
CA ILE A 17 0.78 -13.74 -7.74
C ILE A 17 -0.69 -14.15 -7.97
N ALA A 18 -1.31 -14.81 -6.98
CA ALA A 18 -2.67 -15.33 -7.10
C ALA A 18 -3.78 -14.28 -6.85
N ALA A 19 -3.44 -13.04 -6.50
CA ALA A 19 -4.45 -12.01 -6.24
C ALA A 19 -5.06 -11.47 -7.53
N GLN A 20 -6.37 -11.25 -7.52
CA GLN A 20 -7.11 -10.60 -8.60
C GLN A 20 -7.02 -9.08 -8.53
N LYS A 21 -6.93 -8.56 -7.30
CA LYS A 21 -6.82 -7.15 -6.99
C LYS A 21 -6.03 -6.98 -5.69
N THR A 22 -5.13 -6.00 -5.66
CA THR A 22 -4.42 -5.58 -4.47
C THR A 22 -4.49 -4.07 -4.32
N ILE A 23 -4.70 -3.62 -3.09
CA ILE A 23 -4.66 -2.20 -2.72
C ILE A 23 -3.59 -2.02 -1.65
N VAL A 24 -2.56 -1.25 -2.00
CA VAL A 24 -1.41 -0.96 -1.14
C VAL A 24 -1.62 0.40 -0.48
N PHE A 25 -1.49 0.42 0.84
CA PHE A 25 -1.36 1.63 1.63
C PHE A 25 0.12 1.90 1.89
N CYS A 26 0.57 3.11 1.56
CA CYS A 26 1.91 3.58 1.86
C CYS A 26 1.82 4.92 2.59
N GLU A 27 2.03 4.91 3.90
CA GLU A 27 2.29 6.16 4.64
C GLU A 27 3.79 6.41 4.70
N ILE A 28 4.20 7.58 4.22
CA ILE A 28 5.61 7.98 4.09
C ILE A 28 5.83 9.33 4.77
N GLU A 29 6.69 9.31 5.78
CA GLU A 29 7.30 10.48 6.41
C GLU A 29 8.82 10.46 6.19
N GLN A 30 9.50 11.54 6.58
CA GLN A 30 10.93 11.70 6.33
C GLN A 30 11.77 10.57 6.96
N LYS A 31 11.42 10.15 8.18
CA LYS A 31 12.20 9.20 8.98
C LYS A 31 11.47 7.89 9.28
N SER A 32 10.19 7.80 8.93
CA SER A 32 9.29 6.71 9.24
C SER A 32 8.46 6.35 8.00
N TYR A 33 7.95 5.13 7.99
CA TYR A 33 6.94 4.70 7.04
C TYR A 33 6.10 3.58 7.65
N GLU A 34 4.87 3.45 7.19
CA GLU A 34 4.03 2.27 7.39
C GLU A 34 3.46 1.84 6.05
N ILE A 35 3.78 0.61 5.63
CA ILE A 35 3.29 0.03 4.38
C ILE A 35 2.62 -1.31 4.68
N PHE A 36 1.45 -1.51 4.10
CA PHE A 36 0.73 -2.78 4.09
C PHE A 36 -0.20 -2.82 2.88
N TYR A 37 -0.74 -4.00 2.56
CA TYR A 37 -1.76 -4.11 1.52
C TYR A 37 -2.83 -5.12 1.89
N TYR A 38 -3.93 -5.03 1.15
CA TYR A 38 -5.01 -6.01 1.14
C TYR A 38 -5.14 -6.59 -0.26
N SER A 39 -5.17 -7.92 -0.36
CA SER A 39 -5.32 -8.65 -1.61
C SER A 39 -6.62 -9.44 -1.63
N TYR A 40 -7.35 -9.33 -2.73
CA TYR A 40 -8.58 -10.04 -3.03
C TYR A 40 -8.27 -11.25 -3.92
N PHE A 41 -8.76 -12.43 -3.52
CA PHE A 41 -8.51 -13.68 -4.21
C PHE A 41 -9.77 -14.23 -4.87
N ALA A 42 -9.59 -15.20 -5.77
CA ALA A 42 -10.67 -15.80 -6.55
C ALA A 42 -11.72 -16.54 -5.70
N ASP A 43 -11.37 -16.93 -4.47
CA ASP A 43 -12.27 -17.55 -3.49
C ASP A 43 -13.16 -16.53 -2.75
N GLY A 44 -13.03 -15.24 -3.07
CA GLY A 44 -13.75 -14.14 -2.43
C GLY A 44 -13.11 -13.62 -1.14
N SER A 45 -12.00 -14.22 -0.69
CA SER A 45 -11.28 -13.76 0.49
C SER A 45 -10.54 -12.45 0.24
N CYS A 46 -10.44 -11.62 1.28
CA CYS A 46 -9.62 -10.41 1.31
C CYS A 46 -8.66 -10.51 2.50
N LYS A 47 -7.37 -10.69 2.22
CA LYS A 47 -6.34 -10.92 3.25
C LYS A 47 -5.33 -9.79 3.29
N GLN A 48 -4.85 -9.48 4.49
CA GLN A 48 -3.77 -8.52 4.68
C GLN A 48 -2.40 -9.19 4.41
N CYS A 49 -1.41 -8.42 3.97
CA CYS A 49 -0.05 -8.91 3.69
C CYS A 49 0.59 -9.75 4.82
N TYR A 50 0.36 -9.42 6.09
CA TYR A 50 0.93 -10.19 7.23
C TYR A 50 0.19 -11.51 7.50
N GLU A 51 -1.10 -11.58 7.15
CA GLU A 51 -1.83 -12.86 7.17
C GLU A 51 -1.30 -13.77 6.06
N ILE A 52 -1.15 -13.23 4.84
CA ILE A 52 -0.58 -13.93 3.68
C ILE A 52 0.84 -14.43 3.97
N GLU A 53 1.67 -13.63 4.63
CA GLU A 53 3.02 -14.01 5.08
C GLU A 53 2.96 -15.16 6.09
N SER A 54 2.09 -15.07 7.10
CA SER A 54 1.94 -16.13 8.10
C SER A 54 1.49 -17.49 7.51
N GLU A 55 0.79 -17.45 6.38
CA GLU A 55 0.39 -18.64 5.61
C GLU A 55 1.53 -19.22 4.74
N GLY A 56 2.70 -18.56 4.72
CA GLY A 56 3.87 -18.97 3.94
C GLY A 56 3.78 -18.63 2.45
N ASN A 57 2.79 -17.84 2.04
CA ASN A 57 2.60 -17.47 0.63
C ASN A 57 3.54 -16.35 0.19
N ILE A 58 4.13 -15.61 1.14
CA ILE A 58 5.14 -14.58 0.90
C ILE A 58 6.17 -14.60 2.02
N ASP A 59 7.44 -14.47 1.68
CA ASP A 59 8.54 -14.42 2.65
C ASP A 59 8.61 -13.06 3.38
N SER A 60 8.73 -13.09 4.70
CA SER A 60 8.81 -11.88 5.55
C SER A 60 10.01 -10.99 5.23
N THR A 61 11.15 -11.57 4.82
CA THR A 61 12.33 -10.80 4.42
C THR A 61 12.09 -10.04 3.12
N THR A 62 11.38 -10.67 2.18
CA THR A 62 10.96 -10.09 0.90
C THR A 62 10.01 -8.92 1.13
N LEU A 63 8.97 -9.09 1.96
CA LEU A 63 8.07 -8.00 2.35
C LEU A 63 8.83 -6.83 2.99
N LYS A 64 9.65 -7.11 4.00
CA LYS A 64 10.39 -6.06 4.72
C LYS A 64 11.30 -5.26 3.79
N LYS A 65 12.11 -5.94 2.97
CA LYS A 65 13.04 -5.28 2.04
C LYS A 65 12.30 -4.56 0.92
N GLY A 66 11.21 -5.13 0.43
CA GLY A 66 10.38 -4.50 -0.60
C GLY A 66 9.74 -3.20 -0.08
N PHE A 67 9.15 -3.23 1.12
CA PHE A 67 8.57 -2.03 1.74
C PHE A 67 9.62 -0.96 2.01
N GLU A 68 10.83 -1.33 2.45
CA GLU A 68 11.93 -0.38 2.61
C GLU A 68 12.31 0.27 1.26
N LYS A 69 12.43 -0.51 0.19
CA LYS A 69 12.71 0.00 -1.16
C LYS A 69 11.62 0.94 -1.65
N ILE A 70 10.35 0.59 -1.46
CA ILE A 70 9.19 1.42 -1.83
C ILE A 70 9.25 2.75 -1.07
N ALA A 71 9.47 2.73 0.25
CA ALA A 71 9.56 3.94 1.05
C ALA A 71 10.71 4.85 0.61
N LEU A 72 11.90 4.28 0.36
CA LEU A 72 13.06 5.02 -0.15
C LEU A 72 12.84 5.59 -1.55
N PHE A 73 12.07 4.90 -2.38
CA PHE A 73 11.68 5.37 -3.70
C PHE A 73 10.70 6.56 -3.59
N LEU A 74 9.63 6.41 -2.81
CA LEU A 74 8.57 7.42 -2.69
C LEU A 74 9.08 8.75 -2.14
N ARG A 75 10.04 8.74 -1.21
CA ARG A 75 10.73 9.96 -0.72
C ARG A 75 11.53 10.71 -1.80
N LYS A 76 11.80 10.09 -2.95
CA LYS A 76 12.54 10.68 -4.08
C LYS A 76 11.62 11.11 -5.23
N CYS A 77 10.31 10.88 -5.09
CA CYS A 77 9.30 11.32 -6.05
C CYS A 77 9.10 12.83 -5.96
N LYS A 78 8.66 13.43 -7.07
CA LYS A 78 8.43 14.89 -7.15
C LYS A 78 7.25 15.36 -6.29
N GLU A 79 6.32 14.46 -6.03
CA GLU A 79 5.10 14.68 -5.26
C GLU A 79 5.33 14.55 -3.75
N TYR A 80 6.52 14.14 -3.31
CA TYR A 80 6.78 13.95 -1.89
C TYR A 80 6.89 15.29 -1.14
N GLU A 81 6.06 15.48 -0.12
CA GLU A 81 6.03 16.67 0.72
C GLU A 81 6.61 16.36 2.11
N GLU A 82 7.83 16.87 2.40
CA GLU A 82 8.58 16.56 3.63
C GLU A 82 7.85 16.96 4.92
N ASP A 83 7.10 18.07 4.86
CA ASP A 83 6.39 18.63 6.01
C ASP A 83 5.02 17.97 6.25
N LYS A 84 4.60 17.07 5.36
CA LYS A 84 3.32 16.36 5.46
C LYS A 84 3.52 14.88 5.74
N ARG A 85 2.43 14.25 6.16
CA ARG A 85 2.26 12.81 6.08
C ARG A 85 1.73 12.48 4.69
N ASN A 86 2.53 11.77 3.90
CA ASN A 86 2.20 11.43 2.52
C ASN A 86 1.54 10.05 2.55
N VAL A 87 0.29 9.95 2.13
CA VAL A 87 -0.42 8.67 1.99
C VAL A 87 -0.58 8.39 0.51
N ILE A 88 0.13 7.38 0.04
CA ILE A 88 0.07 6.90 -1.33
C ILE A 88 -0.77 5.63 -1.34
N THR A 89 -1.76 5.59 -2.21
CA THR A 89 -2.59 4.41 -2.45
C THR A 89 -2.27 3.85 -3.82
N VAL A 90 -1.83 2.60 -3.88
CA VAL A 90 -1.53 1.90 -5.14
C VAL A 90 -2.60 0.84 -5.36
N TYR A 91 -3.33 0.95 -6.45
CA TYR A 91 -4.32 -0.04 -6.89
C TYR A 91 -3.72 -0.85 -8.02
N VAL A 92 -3.71 -2.17 -7.85
CA VAL A 92 -3.25 -3.12 -8.87
C VAL A 92 -4.36 -4.14 -9.08
N ASP A 93 -4.86 -4.24 -10.30
CA ASP A 93 -5.72 -5.34 -10.75
C ASP A 93 -5.25 -5.82 -12.13
N ALA A 94 -5.91 -6.84 -12.67
CA ALA A 94 -5.52 -7.46 -13.95
C ALA A 94 -5.65 -6.53 -15.18
N LEU A 95 -6.49 -5.50 -15.11
CA LEU A 95 -6.85 -4.62 -16.23
C LEU A 95 -6.37 -3.18 -16.04
N SER A 96 -6.09 -2.78 -14.81
CA SER A 96 -5.81 -1.41 -14.45
C SER A 96 -4.80 -1.30 -13.31
N ARG A 97 -3.99 -0.25 -13.39
CA ARG A 97 -3.08 0.18 -12.34
C ARG A 97 -3.30 1.66 -12.12
N LYS A 98 -3.42 2.07 -10.86
CA LYS A 98 -3.65 3.46 -10.48
C LYS A 98 -2.87 3.78 -9.22
N VAL A 99 -2.32 4.99 -9.16
CA VAL A 99 -1.69 5.51 -7.94
C VAL A 99 -2.32 6.85 -7.60
N GLU A 100 -2.58 7.05 -6.31
CA GLU A 100 -3.12 8.30 -5.77
C GLU A 100 -2.25 8.74 -4.59
N ILE A 101 -2.15 10.05 -4.38
CA ILE A 101 -1.47 10.63 -3.23
C ILE A 101 -2.39 11.60 -2.50
N GLN A 102 -2.40 11.51 -1.19
CA GLN A 102 -3.08 12.40 -0.27
C GLN A 102 -2.07 12.94 0.74
N TYR A 103 -2.24 14.19 1.14
CA TYR A 103 -1.39 14.84 2.14
C TYR A 103 -2.19 15.12 3.39
N PHE A 104 -1.61 14.77 4.54
CA PHE A 104 -2.21 15.01 5.84
C PHE A 104 -1.25 15.83 6.71
N GLU A 105 -1.81 16.70 7.55
CA GLU A 105 -1.03 17.33 8.61
C GLU A 105 -0.51 16.26 9.58
N LYS A 106 0.73 16.43 10.06
CA LYS A 106 1.35 15.51 11.04
C LYS A 106 0.59 15.46 12.37
N SER A 107 -0.28 16.43 12.65
CA SER A 107 -1.16 16.45 13.83
C SER A 107 -2.35 15.47 13.72
N ILE A 108 -2.69 15.01 12.51
CA ILE A 108 -3.76 14.03 12.30
C ILE A 108 -3.21 12.65 12.67
N GLY A 109 -3.86 11.99 13.63
CA GLY A 109 -3.43 10.67 14.09
C GLY A 109 -3.53 9.61 12.99
N LEU A 110 -2.45 8.86 12.77
CA LEU A 110 -2.36 7.80 11.76
C LEU A 110 -3.48 6.75 11.86
N TYR A 111 -3.93 6.45 13.08
CA TYR A 111 -5.05 5.53 13.28
C TYR A 111 -6.34 6.00 12.59
N LYS A 112 -6.64 7.31 12.68
CA LYS A 112 -7.81 7.90 12.03
C LYS A 112 -7.70 7.78 10.51
N ILE A 113 -6.53 8.15 9.96
CA ILE A 113 -6.24 8.07 8.53
C ILE A 113 -6.39 6.63 8.02
N LYS A 114 -5.82 5.64 8.71
CA LYS A 114 -5.96 4.23 8.32
C LYS A 114 -7.40 3.75 8.36
N LYS A 115 -8.20 4.19 9.33
CA LYS A 115 -9.62 3.82 9.44
C LYS A 115 -10.44 4.39 8.27
N GLU A 116 -10.25 5.66 7.97
CA GLU A 116 -10.91 6.34 6.84
C GLU A 116 -10.46 5.71 5.51
N TRP A 117 -9.16 5.54 5.32
CA TRP A 117 -8.59 4.87 4.14
C TRP A 117 -9.20 3.49 3.92
N LYS A 118 -9.30 2.64 4.95
CA LYS A 118 -9.92 1.32 4.80
C LYS A 118 -11.39 1.40 4.39
N THR A 119 -12.12 2.40 4.90
CA THR A 119 -13.55 2.59 4.58
C THR A 119 -13.74 3.03 3.13
N GLU A 120 -12.85 3.88 2.63
CA GLU A 120 -12.89 4.40 1.26
C GLU A 120 -12.42 3.38 0.22
N ASN A 121 -11.43 2.55 0.57
CA ASN A 121 -10.70 1.74 -0.40
C ASN A 121 -11.10 0.27 -0.41
N LEU A 122 -11.47 -0.28 0.75
CA LEU A 122 -11.83 -1.68 0.88
C LEU A 122 -13.35 -1.81 0.76
N VAL A 123 -13.80 -2.68 -0.14
CA VAL A 123 -15.21 -3.06 -0.20
C VAL A 123 -15.56 -3.72 1.13
N GLN A 124 -16.42 -3.10 1.92
CA GLN A 124 -17.03 -3.76 3.05
C GLN A 124 -18.06 -4.74 2.49
N ASN A 125 -17.82 -6.05 2.65
CA ASN A 125 -18.91 -7.03 2.57
C ASN A 125 -19.85 -6.73 3.75
N THR A 126 -20.73 -5.73 3.59
CA THR A 126 -21.99 -5.72 4.32
C THR A 126 -22.82 -6.83 3.71
N GLU A 127 -22.71 -8.03 4.29
CA GLU A 127 -23.75 -9.04 4.18
C GLU A 127 -25.08 -8.37 4.59
N ILE A 128 -26.06 -8.38 3.67
CA ILE A 128 -27.47 -8.09 3.95
C ILE A 128 -28.14 -9.43 4.26
#